data_AF-I0Z4S3-F1
#
_entry.id   AF-I0Z4S3-F1
#
_cell.length_a   1.000
_cell.length_b   1.000
_cell.length_c   1.000
_cell.angle_alpha   90.00
_cell.angle_beta   90.00
_cell.angle_gamma   90.00
#
_symmetry.space_group_name_H-M   'P 1'
#
loop_
_entity.id
_entity.type
_entity.pdbx_description
1 polymer ?
#
loop_
_entity_poly.entity_id
_entity_poly.type
_entity_poly.pdbx_seq_one_letter_code
_entity_poly.pdbx_strand_id
1 'polypeptide(L)'
;MGSARCSAFTNDSAHYAKQLEACEAAGDWLKAVELLAEVRALKLELPGEAFEPAVRLCSQSGQWQKAVSILEQAQAQGSISGPTAIAVFTTLLRERQPKAALQLLKDMDQRWTEGDSEARSRCYNMVARTCARGGMLDEGLKLLNYMQKSEVAINRDTYESLALACLRAGRGDRAEELFEERDYL
;
A
#
# COMPACT_ATOMS: atom_id res chain seq x y z
N MET A 1 -8.84 30.02 -44.14
CA MET A 1 -9.55 30.79 -43.07
C MET A 1 -10.44 29.78 -42.35
N GLY A 2 -9.93 29.17 -41.30
CA GLY A 2 -10.25 29.59 -39.92
C GLY A 2 -11.19 28.51 -39.36
N SER A 3 -10.63 27.45 -38.78
CA SER A 3 -10.46 27.30 -37.33
C SER A 3 -11.68 26.63 -36.68
N ALA A 4 -11.40 25.68 -35.79
CA ALA A 4 -12.31 25.09 -34.82
C ALA A 4 -13.34 24.07 -35.33
N ARG A 5 -12.87 22.94 -35.89
CA ARG A 5 -13.52 21.67 -35.56
C ARG A 5 -12.95 21.21 -34.23
N CYS A 6 -13.78 21.31 -33.19
CA CYS A 6 -13.55 20.83 -31.83
C CYS A 6 -12.72 19.55 -31.87
N SER A 7 -11.50 19.61 -31.33
CA SER A 7 -10.82 18.42 -30.84
C SER A 7 -11.74 17.82 -29.79
N ALA A 8 -12.48 16.77 -30.16
CA ALA A 8 -13.01 15.84 -29.19
C ALA A 8 -11.79 15.33 -28.41
N PHE A 9 -11.48 15.99 -27.30
CA PHE A 9 -10.68 15.39 -26.24
C PHE A 9 -11.48 14.17 -25.86
N THR A 10 -11.08 13.01 -26.37
CA THR A 10 -11.56 11.76 -25.82
C THR A 10 -11.07 11.76 -24.37
N ASN A 11 -11.98 11.99 -23.43
CA ASN A 11 -11.77 11.70 -22.02
C ASN A 11 -11.65 10.17 -21.86
N ASP A 12 -10.65 9.60 -22.51
CA ASP A 12 -10.33 8.19 -22.48
C ASP A 12 -9.32 7.91 -21.35
N SER A 13 -9.17 6.63 -21.02
CA SER A 13 -8.26 6.20 -19.95
C SER A 13 -6.81 6.63 -20.19
N ALA A 14 -6.38 6.73 -21.46
CA ALA A 14 -5.05 7.16 -21.83
C ALA A 14 -4.83 8.67 -21.56
N HIS A 15 -5.85 9.49 -21.76
CA HIS A 15 -5.80 10.91 -21.44
C HIS A 15 -5.55 11.14 -19.94
N TYR A 16 -6.32 10.48 -19.07
CA TYR A 16 -6.13 10.61 -17.62
C TYR A 16 -4.79 10.04 -17.16
N ALA A 17 -4.36 8.89 -17.68
CA ALA A 17 -3.05 8.32 -17.34
C ALA A 17 -1.91 9.32 -17.64
N LYS A 18 -1.93 9.95 -18.81
CA LYS A 18 -0.94 10.97 -19.19
C LYS A 18 -1.00 12.21 -18.30
N GLN A 19 -2.20 12.62 -17.88
CA GLN A 19 -2.35 13.73 -16.95
C GLN A 19 -1.81 13.40 -15.55
N LEU A 20 -1.97 12.16 -15.08
CA LEU A 20 -1.43 11.70 -13.80
C LEU A 20 0.10 11.64 -13.81
N GLU A 21 0.71 11.18 -14.90
CA GLU A 21 2.17 11.27 -15.11
C GLU A 21 2.65 12.74 -15.08
N ALA A 22 1.92 13.66 -15.73
CA ALA A 22 2.25 15.07 -15.71
C ALA A 22 2.12 15.69 -14.29
N CYS A 23 1.14 15.24 -13.50
CA CYS A 23 1.01 15.65 -12.10
C CYS A 23 2.20 15.17 -11.27
N GLU A 24 2.72 13.96 -11.54
CA GLU A 24 3.91 13.44 -10.87
C GLU A 24 5.16 14.29 -11.17
N ALA A 25 5.37 14.63 -12.44
CA ALA A 25 6.46 15.52 -12.83
C ALA A 25 6.36 16.92 -12.18
N ALA A 26 5.13 17.41 -11.95
CA ALA A 26 4.87 18.68 -11.31
C ALA A 26 4.88 18.63 -9.77
N GLY A 27 4.86 17.44 -9.16
CA GLY A 27 4.73 17.28 -7.71
C GLY A 27 3.33 17.59 -7.17
N ASP A 28 2.32 17.69 -8.02
CA ASP A 28 0.97 18.16 -7.65
C ASP A 28 0.05 17.01 -7.26
N TRP A 29 0.17 16.57 -6.01
CA TRP A 29 -0.65 15.47 -5.46
C TRP A 29 -2.14 15.84 -5.36
N LEU A 30 -2.49 17.12 -5.19
CA LEU A 30 -3.87 17.59 -5.08
C LEU A 30 -4.59 17.37 -6.42
N LYS A 31 -3.98 17.85 -7.50
CA LYS A 31 -4.51 17.66 -8.85
C LYS A 31 -4.62 16.19 -9.23
N ALA A 32 -3.63 15.36 -8.86
CA ALA A 32 -3.70 13.92 -9.10
C ALA A 32 -4.92 13.27 -8.42
N VAL A 33 -5.23 13.66 -7.18
CA VAL A 33 -6.41 13.18 -6.46
C VAL A 33 -7.71 13.68 -7.10
N GLU A 34 -7.76 14.93 -7.54
CA GLU A 34 -8.93 15.50 -8.24
C GLU A 34 -9.22 14.76 -9.54
N LEU A 35 -8.20 14.48 -10.35
CA LEU A 35 -8.32 13.71 -11.59
C LEU A 35 -8.85 12.29 -11.33
N LEU A 36 -8.35 11.61 -10.29
CA LEU A 36 -8.86 10.29 -9.93
C LEU A 36 -10.30 10.31 -9.40
N ALA A 37 -10.70 11.39 -8.72
CA ALA A 37 -12.09 11.59 -8.32
C ALA A 37 -13.01 11.81 -9.53
N GLU A 38 -12.55 12.53 -10.55
CA GLU A 38 -13.26 12.72 -11.81
C GLU A 38 -13.42 11.39 -12.56
N VAL A 39 -12.34 10.62 -12.70
CA VAL A 39 -12.34 9.26 -13.27
C VAL A 39 -13.39 8.38 -12.58
N ARG A 40 -13.44 8.44 -11.23
CA ARG A 40 -14.44 7.71 -10.44
C ARG A 40 -15.87 8.17 -10.74
N ALA A 41 -16.09 9.49 -10.85
CA ALA A 41 -17.41 10.06 -11.15
C ALA A 41 -17.89 9.68 -12.56
N LEU A 42 -16.97 9.63 -13.53
CA LEU A 42 -17.24 9.22 -14.90
C LEU A 42 -17.30 7.69 -15.08
N LYS A 43 -17.02 6.91 -14.01
CA LYS A 43 -16.93 5.44 -14.04
C LYS A 43 -15.99 4.92 -15.12
N LEU A 44 -14.88 5.62 -15.32
CA LEU A 44 -13.84 5.21 -16.25
C LEU A 44 -12.94 4.17 -15.59
N GLU A 45 -12.64 3.11 -16.32
CA GLU A 45 -11.67 2.10 -15.93
C GLU A 45 -10.28 2.54 -16.39
N LEU A 46 -9.38 2.68 -15.42
CA LEU A 46 -7.98 2.94 -15.69
C LEU A 46 -7.17 1.66 -15.51
N PRO A 47 -6.08 1.50 -16.29
CA PRO A 47 -5.11 0.46 -16.01
C PRO A 47 -4.45 0.70 -14.64
N GLY A 48 -4.06 -0.38 -13.95
CA GLY A 48 -3.49 -0.33 -12.60
C GLY A 48 -2.26 0.59 -12.51
N GLU A 49 -1.46 0.62 -13.57
CA GLU A 49 -0.26 1.45 -13.70
C GLU A 49 -0.58 2.96 -13.67
N ALA A 50 -1.78 3.37 -14.10
CA ALA A 50 -2.18 4.78 -14.10
C ALA A 50 -2.39 5.33 -12.68
N PHE A 51 -2.61 4.47 -11.68
CA PHE A 51 -2.76 4.88 -10.28
C PHE A 51 -1.42 5.12 -9.58
N GLU A 52 -0.32 4.54 -10.09
CA GLU A 52 1.00 4.61 -9.44
C GLU A 52 1.53 6.04 -9.26
N PRO A 53 1.47 6.95 -10.25
CA PRO A 53 1.92 8.33 -10.10
C PRO A 53 1.20 9.03 -8.94
N ALA A 54 -0.13 8.87 -8.84
CA ALA A 54 -0.93 9.48 -7.79
C ALA A 54 -0.61 8.91 -6.40
N VAL A 55 -0.42 7.59 -6.30
CA VAL A 55 0.00 6.95 -5.04
C VAL A 55 1.39 7.39 -4.62
N ARG A 56 2.36 7.47 -5.55
CA ARG A 56 3.72 7.96 -5.26
C ARG A 56 3.69 9.40 -4.76
N LEU A 57 2.94 10.29 -5.39
CA LEU A 57 2.76 11.68 -4.95
C LEU A 57 2.13 11.79 -3.55
N CYS A 58 1.04 11.06 -3.30
CA CYS A 58 0.40 11.03 -1.98
C CYS A 58 1.34 10.48 -0.92
N SER A 59 2.11 9.44 -1.28
CA SER A 59 3.13 8.84 -0.43
C SER A 59 4.23 9.82 -0.10
N GLN A 60 4.81 10.53 -1.06
CA GLN A 60 5.85 11.54 -0.82
C GLN A 60 5.34 12.70 0.04
N SER A 61 4.05 13.04 -0.10
CA SER A 61 3.40 14.15 0.63
C SER A 61 2.84 13.76 2.00
N GLY A 62 3.02 12.52 2.45
CA GLY A 62 2.51 12.02 3.74
C GLY A 62 0.99 11.85 3.82
N GLN A 63 0.29 11.96 2.68
CA GLN A 63 -1.18 11.90 2.59
C GLN A 63 -1.67 10.45 2.56
N TRP A 64 -1.49 9.72 3.67
CA TRP A 64 -1.78 8.29 3.73
C TRP A 64 -3.27 7.97 3.49
N GLN A 65 -4.20 8.80 3.96
CA GLN A 65 -5.63 8.60 3.74
C GLN A 65 -5.98 8.66 2.25
N LYS A 66 -5.35 9.57 1.50
CA LYS A 66 -5.53 9.68 0.06
C LYS A 66 -4.91 8.49 -0.66
N ALA A 67 -3.70 8.07 -0.25
CA ALA A 67 -3.05 6.89 -0.81
C ALA A 67 -3.90 5.61 -0.65
N VAL A 68 -4.49 5.40 0.54
CA VAL A 68 -5.42 4.29 0.79
C VAL A 68 -6.66 4.39 -0.09
N SER A 69 -7.30 5.57 -0.17
CA SER A 69 -8.48 5.77 -1.01
C SER A 69 -8.21 5.52 -2.51
N ILE A 70 -7.00 5.84 -2.99
CA ILE A 70 -6.61 5.57 -4.38
C ILE A 70 -6.46 4.08 -4.62
N LEU A 71 -5.82 3.36 -3.69
CA LEU A 71 -5.68 1.91 -3.80
C LEU A 71 -7.03 1.20 -3.71
N GLU A 72 -7.95 1.64 -2.85
CA GLU A 72 -9.33 1.11 -2.80
C GLU A 72 -10.08 1.35 -4.13
N GLN A 73 -9.85 2.49 -4.78
CA GLN A 73 -10.40 2.76 -6.11
C GLN A 73 -9.81 1.81 -7.16
N ALA A 74 -8.50 1.62 -7.17
CA ALA A 74 -7.82 0.69 -8.08
C ALA A 74 -8.32 -0.76 -7.87
N GLN A 75 -8.48 -1.15 -6.60
CA GLN A 75 -9.07 -2.43 -6.18
C GLN A 75 -10.52 -2.60 -6.66
N ALA A 76 -11.34 -1.55 -6.63
CA ALA A 76 -12.73 -1.60 -7.08
C ALA A 76 -12.83 -1.77 -8.61
N GLN A 77 -11.81 -1.35 -9.35
CA GLN A 77 -11.70 -1.55 -10.81
C GLN A 77 -11.04 -2.90 -11.18
N GLY A 78 -10.70 -3.74 -10.19
CA GLY A 78 -10.01 -5.01 -10.42
C GLY A 78 -8.55 -4.85 -10.83
N SER A 79 -7.97 -3.66 -10.68
CA SER A 79 -6.61 -3.34 -11.09
C SER A 79 -5.75 -3.05 -9.86
N ILE A 80 -5.18 -4.08 -9.26
CA ILE A 80 -4.23 -3.94 -8.15
C ILE A 80 -2.85 -4.25 -8.70
N SER A 81 -1.98 -3.23 -8.80
CA SER A 81 -0.56 -3.50 -9.03
C SER A 81 0.14 -3.73 -7.70
N GLY A 82 0.98 -4.77 -7.63
CA GLY A 82 1.86 -5.01 -6.49
C GLY A 82 2.66 -3.76 -6.06
N PRO A 83 3.26 -3.00 -7.00
CA PRO A 83 3.93 -1.73 -6.70
C PRO A 83 3.02 -0.69 -6.02
N THR A 84 1.77 -0.54 -6.48
CA THR A 84 0.80 0.38 -5.87
C THR A 84 0.52 -0.01 -4.42
N ALA A 85 0.26 -1.30 -4.16
CA ALA A 85 0.03 -1.80 -2.81
C ALA A 85 1.24 -1.55 -1.88
N ILE A 86 2.44 -1.92 -2.35
CA ILE A 86 3.69 -1.73 -1.60
C ILE A 86 3.91 -0.25 -1.26
N ALA A 87 3.65 0.66 -2.20
CA ALA A 87 3.79 2.10 -1.96
C ALA A 87 2.85 2.61 -0.86
N VAL A 88 1.58 2.18 -0.87
CA VAL A 88 0.63 2.54 0.20
C VAL A 88 1.06 1.99 1.55
N PHE A 89 1.45 0.71 1.64
CA PHE A 89 1.91 0.12 2.91
C PHE A 89 3.21 0.75 3.42
N THR A 90 4.11 1.16 2.51
CA THR A 90 5.32 1.93 2.87
C THR A 90 4.93 3.25 3.55
N THR A 91 3.95 3.95 2.99
CA THR A 91 3.43 5.19 3.56
C THR A 91 2.79 4.96 4.92
N LEU A 92 1.95 3.92 5.07
CA LEU A 92 1.33 3.58 6.36
C LEU A 92 2.37 3.22 7.44
N LEU A 93 3.46 2.55 7.06
CA LEU A 93 4.58 2.26 7.94
C LEU A 93 5.29 3.53 8.40
N ARG A 94 5.55 4.47 7.50
CA ARG A 94 6.23 5.73 7.82
C ARG A 94 5.35 6.65 8.67
N GLU A 95 4.07 6.77 8.32
CA GLU A 95 3.09 7.59 9.06
C GLU A 95 2.57 6.91 10.34
N ARG A 96 3.05 5.71 10.66
CA ARG A 96 2.70 4.91 11.86
C ARG A 96 1.19 4.72 12.02
N GLN A 97 0.54 4.24 10.98
CA GLN A 97 -0.91 4.02 10.94
C GLN A 97 -1.26 2.51 11.01
N PRO A 98 -1.06 1.83 12.17
CA PRO A 98 -1.23 0.38 12.26
C PRO A 98 -2.67 -0.08 12.05
N LYS A 99 -3.67 0.71 12.50
CA LYS A 99 -5.08 0.37 12.32
C LYS A 99 -5.48 0.35 10.84
N ALA A 100 -5.08 1.38 10.09
CA ALA A 100 -5.32 1.47 8.66
C ALA A 100 -4.57 0.36 7.90
N ALA A 101 -3.31 0.07 8.27
CA ALA A 101 -2.52 -1.00 7.67
C ALA A 101 -3.16 -2.39 7.87
N LEU A 102 -3.64 -2.70 9.07
CA LEU A 102 -4.33 -3.96 9.35
C LEU A 102 -5.66 -4.08 8.59
N GLN A 103 -6.44 -2.99 8.54
CA GLN A 103 -7.72 -2.98 7.82
C GLN A 103 -7.50 -3.21 6.32
N LEU A 104 -6.60 -2.44 5.72
CA LEU A 104 -6.28 -2.56 4.30
C LEU A 104 -5.75 -3.94 3.93
N LEU A 105 -4.89 -4.53 4.78
CA LEU A 105 -4.36 -5.89 4.53
C LEU A 105 -5.48 -6.93 4.52
N LYS A 106 -6.45 -6.83 5.43
CA LYS A 106 -7.61 -7.74 5.48
C LYS A 106 -8.48 -7.60 4.24
N ASP A 107 -8.73 -6.37 3.79
CA ASP A 107 -9.53 -6.10 2.60
C ASP A 107 -8.86 -6.64 1.33
N MET A 108 -7.52 -6.67 1.33
CA MET A 108 -6.72 -7.24 0.25
C MET A 108 -6.55 -8.77 0.32
N ASP A 109 -6.60 -9.41 1.49
CA ASP A 109 -6.24 -10.83 1.63
C ASP A 109 -7.14 -11.75 0.79
N GLN A 110 -8.38 -11.33 0.51
CA GLN A 110 -9.33 -12.09 -0.32
C GLN A 110 -9.12 -11.90 -1.83
N ARG A 111 -8.23 -11.00 -2.25
CA ARG A 111 -8.09 -10.56 -3.65
C ARG A 111 -6.73 -10.84 -4.27
N TRP A 112 -5.76 -11.33 -3.49
CA TRP A 112 -4.45 -11.69 -4.02
C TRP A 112 -4.54 -12.89 -4.97
N THR A 113 -3.81 -12.82 -6.07
CA THR A 113 -3.63 -13.94 -6.99
C THR A 113 -2.26 -14.60 -6.80
N GLU A 114 -2.03 -15.77 -7.41
CA GLU A 114 -0.72 -16.45 -7.35
C GLU A 114 0.43 -15.57 -7.86
N GLY A 115 0.15 -14.70 -8.84
CA GLY A 115 1.12 -13.75 -9.39
C GLY A 115 1.55 -12.66 -8.41
N ASP A 116 0.83 -12.47 -7.31
CA ASP A 116 1.09 -11.41 -6.34
C ASP A 116 1.90 -11.88 -5.12
N SER A 117 2.39 -13.12 -5.10
CA SER A 117 3.08 -13.72 -3.94
C SER A 117 4.18 -12.83 -3.33
N GLU A 118 5.00 -12.20 -4.17
CA GLU A 118 6.07 -11.29 -3.74
C GLU A 118 5.52 -9.99 -3.12
N ALA A 119 4.52 -9.38 -3.76
CA ALA A 119 3.86 -8.18 -3.24
C ALA A 119 3.13 -8.47 -1.92
N ARG A 120 2.44 -9.61 -1.85
CA ARG A 120 1.77 -10.12 -0.65
C ARG A 120 2.77 -10.23 0.50
N SER A 121 3.87 -10.96 0.32
CA SER A 121 4.90 -11.10 1.37
C SER A 121 5.42 -9.74 1.85
N ARG A 122 5.75 -8.83 0.93
CA ARG A 122 6.22 -7.48 1.31
C ARG A 122 5.18 -6.70 2.13
N CYS A 123 3.91 -6.71 1.71
CA CYS A 123 2.83 -6.02 2.40
C CYS A 123 2.64 -6.57 3.83
N TYR A 124 2.61 -7.91 3.99
CA TYR A 124 2.51 -8.54 5.31
C TYR A 124 3.65 -8.14 6.25
N ASN A 125 4.90 -8.20 5.78
CA ASN A 125 6.06 -7.76 6.56
C ASN A 125 5.95 -6.27 6.94
N MET A 126 5.51 -5.39 6.03
CA MET A 126 5.30 -3.97 6.33
C MET A 126 4.23 -3.75 7.40
N VAL A 127 3.12 -4.47 7.35
CA VAL A 127 2.03 -4.35 8.33
C VAL A 127 2.48 -4.83 9.72
N ALA A 128 3.20 -5.96 9.79
CA ALA A 128 3.76 -6.45 11.05
C ALA A 128 4.70 -5.41 11.69
N ARG A 129 5.60 -4.81 10.88
CA ARG A 129 6.50 -3.73 11.33
C ARG A 129 5.74 -2.46 11.72
N THR A 130 4.65 -2.14 11.02
CA THR A 130 3.79 -0.99 11.34
C THR A 130 3.12 -1.19 12.69
N CYS A 131 2.62 -2.40 12.97
CA CYS A 131 2.03 -2.78 14.25
C CYS A 131 3.06 -2.66 15.39
N ALA A 132 4.26 -3.20 15.19
CA ALA A 132 5.36 -3.12 16.15
C ALA A 132 5.73 -1.67 16.49
N ARG A 133 5.77 -0.78 15.50
CA ARG A 133 6.12 0.65 15.66
C ARG A 133 4.95 1.52 16.14
N GLY A 134 3.72 1.06 15.93
CA GLY A 134 2.48 1.77 16.23
C GLY A 134 1.81 1.35 17.55
N GLY A 135 2.49 0.54 18.38
CA GLY A 135 1.99 0.13 19.69
C GLY A 135 0.91 -0.97 19.65
N MET A 136 0.71 -1.63 18.52
CA MET A 136 -0.25 -2.73 18.36
C MET A 136 0.49 -4.08 18.34
N LEU A 137 1.30 -4.35 19.37
CA LEU A 137 2.18 -5.53 19.44
C LEU A 137 1.41 -6.85 19.28
N ASP A 138 0.28 -7.00 19.99
CA ASP A 138 -0.50 -8.25 19.95
C ASP A 138 -1.00 -8.58 18.54
N GLU A 139 -1.45 -7.58 17.79
CA GLU A 139 -1.86 -7.77 16.40
C GLU A 139 -0.67 -8.07 15.48
N GLY A 140 0.49 -7.45 15.74
CA GLY A 140 1.73 -7.76 15.02
C GLY A 140 2.20 -9.21 15.23
N LEU A 141 2.12 -9.74 16.46
CA LEU A 141 2.47 -11.12 16.78
C LEU A 141 1.44 -12.12 16.21
N LYS A 142 0.15 -11.79 16.24
CA LYS A 142 -0.88 -12.60 15.56
C LYS A 142 -0.61 -12.69 14.06
N LEU A 143 -0.21 -11.57 13.44
CA LEU A 143 0.12 -11.54 12.02
C LEU A 143 1.36 -12.37 11.71
N LEU A 144 2.40 -12.31 12.54
CA LEU A 144 3.58 -13.18 12.40
C LEU A 144 3.20 -14.67 12.44
N ASN A 145 2.38 -15.08 13.41
CA ASN A 145 1.92 -16.46 13.52
C ASN A 145 1.09 -16.90 12.30
N TYR A 146 0.29 -16.00 11.71
CA TYR A 146 -0.41 -16.26 10.46
C TYR A 146 0.60 -16.46 9.31
N MET A 147 1.59 -15.57 9.18
CA MET A 147 2.61 -15.68 8.13
C MET A 147 3.37 -17.01 8.21
N GLN A 148 3.72 -17.48 9.41
CA GLN A 148 4.36 -18.77 9.62
C GLN A 148 3.47 -19.94 9.16
N LYS A 149 2.19 -19.93 9.55
CA LYS A 149 1.24 -21.01 9.20
C LYS A 149 0.85 -21.03 7.73
N SER A 150 0.81 -19.86 7.09
CA SER A 150 0.45 -19.69 5.69
C SER A 150 1.67 -19.65 4.77
N GLU A 151 2.86 -19.95 5.28
CA GLU A 151 4.12 -19.98 4.55
C GLU A 151 4.42 -18.69 3.77
N VAL A 152 3.92 -17.55 4.28
CA VAL A 152 4.25 -16.23 3.74
C VAL A 152 5.65 -15.90 4.20
N ALA A 153 6.56 -15.63 3.26
CA ALA A 153 7.95 -15.33 3.59
C ALA A 153 8.06 -14.17 4.60
N ILE A 154 8.75 -14.42 5.71
CA ILE A 154 9.04 -13.45 6.77
C ILE A 154 10.51 -13.04 6.62
N ASN A 155 10.79 -11.75 6.76
CA ASN A 155 12.17 -11.25 6.71
C ASN A 155 12.72 -10.89 8.09
N ARG A 156 14.06 -10.77 8.15
CA ARG A 156 14.82 -10.44 9.36
C ARG A 156 14.33 -9.16 10.05
N ASP A 157 14.05 -8.12 9.26
CA ASP A 157 13.55 -6.83 9.74
C ASP A 157 12.23 -6.94 10.53
N THR A 158 11.36 -7.87 10.14
CA THR A 158 10.07 -8.10 10.79
C THR A 158 10.26 -8.73 12.17
N TYR A 159 11.08 -9.78 12.26
CA TYR A 159 11.46 -10.38 13.55
C TYR A 159 12.09 -9.35 14.49
N GLU A 160 13.07 -8.59 14.00
CA GLU A 160 13.74 -7.54 14.79
C GLU A 160 12.73 -6.48 15.29
N SER A 161 11.85 -6.00 14.40
CA SER A 161 10.87 -4.98 14.77
C SER A 161 9.92 -5.47 15.87
N LEU A 162 9.44 -6.72 15.79
CA LEU A 162 8.56 -7.33 16.78
C LEU A 162 9.29 -7.65 18.08
N ALA A 163 10.51 -8.17 18.04
CA ALA A 163 11.33 -8.44 19.22
C ALA A 163 11.63 -7.15 20.01
N LEU A 164 12.03 -6.08 19.31
CA LEU A 164 12.22 -4.76 19.94
C LEU A 164 10.92 -4.20 20.55
N ALA A 165 9.77 -4.46 19.92
CA ALA A 165 8.48 -4.07 20.49
C ALA A 165 8.10 -4.93 21.72
N CYS A 166 8.42 -6.23 21.74
CA CYS A 166 8.30 -7.10 22.91
C CYS A 166 9.14 -6.60 24.09
N LEU A 167 10.41 -6.25 23.85
CA LEU A 167 11.28 -5.69 24.89
C LEU A 167 10.70 -4.39 25.49
N ARG A 168 10.21 -3.47 24.65
CA ARG A 168 9.54 -2.24 25.12
C ARG A 168 8.27 -2.50 25.92
N ALA A 169 7.57 -3.60 25.62
CA ALA A 169 6.37 -4.03 26.33
C ALA A 169 6.67 -4.90 27.57
N GLY A 170 7.93 -5.12 27.93
CA GLY A 170 8.34 -5.95 29.07
C GLY A 170 8.18 -7.46 28.83
N ARG A 171 8.02 -7.90 27.58
CA ARG A 171 7.88 -9.32 27.20
C ARG A 171 9.23 -9.88 26.76
N GLY A 172 10.15 -10.04 27.71
CA GLY A 172 11.53 -10.49 27.48
C GLY A 172 11.60 -11.87 26.80
N ASP A 173 10.94 -12.86 27.39
CA ASP A 173 10.95 -14.25 26.89
C ASP A 173 10.55 -14.34 25.42
N ARG A 174 9.46 -13.66 25.02
CA ARG A 174 9.02 -13.65 23.62
C ARG A 174 9.99 -12.91 22.70
N ALA A 175 10.74 -11.93 23.19
CA ALA A 175 11.75 -11.26 22.39
C ALA A 175 12.93 -12.19 22.07
N GLU A 176 13.36 -13.00 23.05
CA GLU A 176 14.41 -14.00 22.86
C GLU A 176 13.98 -15.08 21.87
N GLU A 177 12.77 -15.63 22.02
CA GLU A 177 12.20 -16.59 21.05
C GLU A 177 12.22 -16.04 19.62
N LEU A 178 11.82 -14.78 19.42
CA LEU A 178 11.83 -14.14 18.10
C LEU A 178 13.24 -13.93 17.53
N PHE A 179 14.25 -13.74 18.38
CA PHE A 179 15.65 -13.66 17.93
C PHE A 179 16.20 -15.03 17.52
N GLU A 180 15.78 -16.10 18.21
CA GLU A 180 16.12 -17.48 17.82
C GLU A 180 15.42 -17.87 16.51
N GLU A 181 14.10 -17.65 16.40
CA GLU A 181 13.29 -17.91 15.19
C GLU A 181 13.90 -17.22 13.95
N ARG A 182 14.49 -16.04 14.12
CA ARG A 182 15.17 -15.28 13.07
C ARG A 182 16.43 -15.95 12.53
N ASP A 183 17.19 -16.64 13.39
CA ASP A 183 18.52 -17.19 13.04
C ASP A 183 18.43 -18.48 12.19
N TYR A 184 17.22 -18.99 11.97
CA TYR A 184 16.94 -20.14 11.10
C TYR A 184 16.49 -19.76 9.67
N LEU A 185 16.47 -18.46 9.33
CA LEU A 185 16.20 -17.93 7.98
C LEU A 185 17.47 -17.76 7.15
#